data_AF-A0A7J9N1H4-F1
#
_entry.id   AF-A0A7J9N1H4-F1
#
_cell.length_a   1.000
_cell.length_b   1.000
_cell.length_c   1.000
_cell.angle_alpha   90.00
_cell.angle_beta   90.00
_cell.angle_gamma   90.00
#
_symmetry.space_group_name_H-M   'P 1'
#
loop_
_entity.id
_entity.type
_entity.pdbx_description
1 polymer ?
#
loop_
_entity_poly.entity_id
_entity_poly.type
_entity_poly.pdbx_seq_one_letter_code
_entity_poly.pdbx_strand_id
1 'polypeptide(L)' 'MKEIWDQWDNEPNQLFYCNYGDLPYLLNVKVDKHLFRALAQFWNSAYSCFNFGKVDLVPTVEKYTTLLRCPKI' A
#
# COMPACT_ATOMS: atom_id res chain seq x y z
N MET A 1 -13.06 -6.69 -3.15
CA MET A 1 -12.00 -6.00 -3.93
C MET A 1 -11.35 -6.95 -4.91
N LYS A 2 -10.72 -8.06 -4.47
CA LYS A 2 -10.14 -9.07 -5.37
C LYS A 2 -11.09 -9.54 -6.49
N GLU A 3 -12.34 -9.86 -6.15
CA GLU A 3 -13.39 -10.21 -7.12
C GLU A 3 -13.62 -9.19 -8.24
N ILE A 4 -13.39 -7.90 -7.98
CA ILE A 4 -13.57 -6.83 -8.98
C ILE A 4 -12.42 -6.90 -10.00
N TRP A 5 -11.21 -7.17 -9.54
CA TRP A 5 -10.02 -7.32 -10.39
C TRP A 5 -10.02 -8.65 -11.15
N ASP A 6 -10.55 -9.72 -10.53
CA ASP A 6 -10.70 -11.03 -11.14
C ASP A 6 -11.73 -11.01 -12.30
N GLN A 7 -12.60 -9.99 -12.34
CA GLN A 7 -13.58 -9.76 -13.41
C GLN A 7 -13.08 -8.86 -14.54
N TRP A 8 -11.90 -8.24 -14.40
CA TRP A 8 -11.34 -7.39 -15.44
C TRP A 8 -10.70 -8.23 -16.55
N ASP A 9 -11.03 -7.90 -17.80
CA ASP A 9 -10.33 -8.44 -18.96
C ASP A 9 -8.84 -8.07 -18.95
N ASN A 10 -8.04 -8.77 -19.77
CA ASN A 10 -6.58 -8.63 -19.77
C ASN A 10 -6.09 -7.20 -20.06
N GLU A 11 -6.81 -6.42 -20.86
CA GLU A 11 -6.42 -5.07 -21.28
C GLU A 11 -6.41 -4.03 -20.14
N PRO A 12 -7.50 -3.84 -19.36
CA PRO A 12 -7.47 -2.93 -18.21
C PRO A 12 -6.50 -3.39 -17.10
N ASN A 13 -6.32 -4.69 -16.91
CA ASN A 13 -5.32 -5.23 -15.99
C ASN A 13 -3.89 -4.89 -16.41
N GLN A 14 -3.58 -5.00 -17.71
CA GLN A 14 -2.26 -4.61 -18.22
C GLN A 14 -2.03 -3.09 -18.13
N LEU A 15 -3.02 -2.28 -18.47
CA LEU A 15 -2.93 -0.82 -18.31
C LEU A 15 -2.71 -0.42 -16.85
N PHE A 16 -3.40 -1.08 -15.92
CA PHE A 16 -3.21 -0.83 -14.49
C PHE A 16 -1.80 -1.23 -14.04
N TYR A 17 -1.32 -2.42 -14.43
CA TYR A 17 0.03 -2.87 -14.14
C TYR A 17 1.11 -1.94 -14.71
N CYS A 18 0.94 -1.45 -15.95
CA CYS A 18 1.87 -0.50 -16.57
C CYS A 18 1.95 0.83 -15.81
N ASN A 19 0.90 1.26 -15.12
CA ASN A 19 0.88 2.53 -14.38
C ASN A 19 1.21 2.38 -12.89
N TYR A 20 0.84 1.25 -12.28
CA TYR A 20 0.88 1.06 -10.83
C TYR A 20 1.65 -0.19 -10.38
N GLY A 21 2.21 -0.96 -11.31
CA GLY A 21 2.96 -2.18 -11.03
C GLY A 21 2.15 -3.20 -10.23
N ASP A 22 2.77 -3.74 -9.20
CA ASP A 22 2.24 -4.75 -8.29
C ASP A 22 1.36 -4.18 -7.17
N LEU A 23 0.95 -2.90 -7.25
CA LEU A 23 0.06 -2.28 -6.27
C LEU A 23 -1.24 -3.06 -5.97
N PRO A 24 -1.90 -3.73 -6.95
CA PRO A 24 -3.06 -4.58 -6.67
C PRO A 24 -2.77 -5.72 -5.68
N TYR A 25 -1.52 -6.22 -5.62
CA TYR A 25 -1.16 -7.28 -4.69
C TYR A 25 -1.20 -6.80 -3.23
N LEU A 26 -0.97 -5.51 -2.96
CA LEU A 26 -1.13 -4.96 -1.61
C LEU A 26 -2.56 -5.07 -1.09
N LEU A 27 -3.55 -4.95 -1.98
CA LEU A 27 -4.97 -5.10 -1.62
C LEU A 27 -5.32 -6.53 -1.20
N ASN A 28 -4.49 -7.51 -1.58
CA ASN A 28 -4.61 -8.91 -1.20
C ASN A 28 -3.81 -9.26 0.07
N VAL A 29 -2.98 -8.36 0.58
CA VAL A 29 -2.23 -8.59 1.82
C VAL A 29 -3.23 -8.68 2.96
N LYS A 30 -3.24 -9.82 3.64
CA LYS A 30 -4.04 -10.00 4.85
C LYS A 30 -3.46 -9.13 5.96
N VAL A 31 -4.16 -8.05 6.27
CA VAL A 31 -3.83 -7.19 7.41
C VAL A 31 -4.61 -7.68 8.62
N ASP A 32 -3.89 -7.99 9.70
CA ASP A 32 -4.55 -8.31 10.98
C ASP A 32 -5.29 -7.07 11.50
N LYS A 33 -6.58 -7.25 11.83
CA LYS A 33 -7.46 -6.17 12.27
C LYS A 33 -7.00 -5.54 13.59
N HIS A 34 -6.48 -6.34 14.52
CA HIS A 34 -6.03 -5.85 15.81
C HIS A 34 -4.72 -5.08 15.67
N LEU A 35 -3.80 -5.58 14.86
CA LEU A 35 -2.56 -4.88 14.51
C LEU A 35 -2.86 -3.53 13.84
N PHE A 36 -3.74 -3.49 12.85
CA PHE A 36 -4.11 -2.23 12.19
C PHE A 36 -4.72 -1.24 13.16
N ARG A 37 -5.63 -1.70 14.04
CA ARG A 37 -6.25 -0.86 15.06
C ARG A 37 -5.20 -0.33 16.06
N ALA A 38 -4.21 -1.12 16.43
CA ALA A 38 -3.13 -0.68 17.30
C ALA A 38 -2.25 0.37 16.58
N LEU A 39 -1.85 0.12 15.33
CA LEU A 39 -1.06 1.05 14.53
C LEU A 39 -1.78 2.40 14.33
N ALA A 40 -3.10 2.38 14.11
CA ALA A 40 -3.88 3.60 13.95
C ALA A 40 -3.83 4.52 15.18
N GLN A 41 -3.60 3.98 16.39
CA GLN A 41 -3.46 4.80 17.61
C GLN A 41 -2.16 5.62 17.62
N PHE A 42 -1.15 5.17 16.87
CA PHE A 42 0.14 5.83 16.77
C PHE A 42 0.23 6.77 15.56
N TRP A 43 -0.83 6.87 14.74
CA TRP A 43 -0.84 7.76 13.57
C TRP A 43 -0.85 9.23 14.01
N ASN A 44 0.15 9.98 13.57
CA ASN A 44 0.26 11.41 13.77
C ASN A 44 -0.04 12.13 12.45
N SER A 45 -1.23 12.73 12.35
CA SER A 45 -1.69 13.41 11.13
C SER A 45 -0.89 14.67 10.79
N ALA A 46 -0.32 15.36 11.78
CA ALA A 46 0.45 16.58 11.56
C ALA A 46 1.76 16.31 10.79
N TYR A 47 2.33 15.10 10.97
CA TYR A 47 3.59 14.70 10.36
C TYR A 47 3.45 13.54 9.36
N SER A 48 2.22 13.03 9.17
CA SER A 48 1.93 11.88 8.29
C SER A 48 2.81 10.65 8.57
N CYS A 49 3.04 10.35 9.85
CA CYS A 49 3.89 9.24 10.30
C CYS A 49 3.28 8.49 11.50
N PHE A 50 3.79 7.30 11.79
CA PHE A 50 3.44 6.59 13.02
C PHE A 50 4.50 6.88 14.10
N ASN A 51 4.09 7.49 15.21
CA ASN A 51 5.00 7.83 16.30
C ASN A 51 5.00 6.73 17.38
N PHE A 52 6.15 6.11 17.62
CA PHE A 52 6.38 5.15 18.70
C PHE A 52 7.28 5.76 19.78
N GLY A 53 6.85 6.89 20.33
CA GLY A 53 7.59 7.65 21.33
C GLY A 53 8.79 8.37 20.72
N LYS A 54 9.98 7.75 20.78
CA LYS A 54 11.23 8.33 20.25
C LYS A 54 11.57 7.92 18.82
N VAL A 55 10.78 7.02 18.24
CA VAL A 55 11.00 6.48 16.89
C VAL A 55 9.77 6.77 16.05
N ASP A 56 9.98 7.44 14.92
CA ASP A 56 8.94 7.62 13.92
C ASP A 56 9.10 6.58 12.81
N LEU A 57 8.01 5.87 12.52
CA LEU A 57 7.90 5.05 11.34
C LEU A 57 7.22 5.88 10.25
N VAL A 58 8.04 6.39 9.33
CA VAL A 58 7.57 7.08 8.12
C VAL A 58 7.48 6.06 7.00
N PRO A 59 6.27 5.76 6.46
CA PRO A 59 6.15 4.95 5.26
C PRO A 59 6.67 5.77 4.07
N THR A 60 7.93 5.55 3.68
CA THR A 60 8.53 6.25 2.53
C THR A 60 8.09 5.59 1.23
N VAL A 61 7.47 6.37 0.34
CA VAL A 61 7.01 5.93 -0.99
C VAL A 61 8.12 5.23 -1.80
N GLU A 62 9.38 5.67 -1.68
CA GLU A 62 10.55 5.07 -2.35
C GLU A 62 10.83 3.60 -2.00
N LYS A 63 10.55 3.19 -0.75
CA LYS A 63 10.68 1.77 -0.37
C LYS A 63 9.61 0.92 -1.03
N TYR A 64 8.44 1.50 -1.28
CA TYR A 64 7.33 0.82 -1.92
C TYR A 64 7.44 0.83 -3.45
N THR A 65 7.99 1.84 -4.10
CA THR A 65 8.17 1.84 -5.57
C THR A 65 9.07 0.70 -6.04
N THR A 66 10.13 0.39 -5.28
CA THR A 66 11.01 -0.76 -5.57
C THR A 66 10.28 -2.09 -5.35
N LEU A 67 9.51 -2.20 -4.26
CA LEU A 67 8.76 -3.42 -3.91
C LEU A 67 7.61 -3.68 -4.89
N LEU A 68 6.93 -2.63 -5.34
CA LEU A 68 5.74 -2.68 -6.18
C LEU A 68 6.06 -2.57 -7.67
N ARG A 69 7.33 -2.44 -8.06
CA ARG A 69 7.74 -2.26 -9.46
C ARG A 69 6.96 -1.14 -10.16
N CYS A 70 6.57 -0.11 -9.41
CA CYS A 70 5.90 1.05 -10.00
C CYS A 70 6.89 1.73 -10.95
N PRO A 71 6.47 2.13 -12.17
CA PRO A 71 7.27 3.02 -12.99
C PRO A 71 7.58 4.27 -12.16
N LYS A 72 8.84 4.72 -12.18
CA LYS A 72 9.18 6.02 -11.63
C LYS A 72 8.45 7.06 -12.47
N ILE A 73 7.65 7.91 -11.82
CA ILE A 73 7.04 9.10 -12.43
C ILE A 73 8.14 10.07 -12.82
#